data_AF-A0A7K5VXA4-F1
#
_entry.id   AF-A0A7K5VXA4-F1
#
_cell.length_a   1.000
_cell.length_b   1.000
_cell.length_c   1.000
_cell.angle_alpha   90.00
_cell.angle_beta   90.00
_cell.angle_gamma   90.00
#
_symmetry.space_group_name_H-M   'P 1'
#
loop_
_entity.id
_entity.type
_entity.pdbx_description
1 polymer ?
#
loop_
_entity_poly.entity_id
_entity_poly.type
_entity_poly.pdbx_seq_one_letter_code
_entity_poly.pdbx_strand_id
1 'polypeptide(L)'
;MLKRNCFASVFEKYFKFQEEGKEGEKRAVIHYRDDETMYVEAKKDRVTVVFSTVFKDDDDVVIGKVFMQEFKEGRRASHTAPQVLFSHREPPLELKDTDAAVGDNIGYITFVLFPRHTNAAARDNTINLIHTFRDYLHYHIKCSKV
;
A
#
# COMPACT_ATOMS: atom_id res chain seq x y z
N MET A 1 7.06 16.99 9.08
CA MET A 1 7.35 16.88 7.64
C MET A 1 8.62 16.10 7.30
N LEU A 2 9.62 15.99 8.19
CA LEU A 2 10.88 15.29 7.89
C LEU A 2 10.67 13.82 7.46
N LYS A 3 9.96 13.01 8.26
CA LYS A 3 9.63 11.61 7.93
C LYS A 3 8.89 11.48 6.58
N ARG A 4 7.88 12.33 6.36
CA ARG A 4 7.12 12.39 5.09
C ARG A 4 8.05 12.65 3.90
N ASN A 5 8.94 13.63 4.00
CA ASN A 5 9.83 14.00 2.90
C ASN A 5 10.86 12.90 2.60
N CYS A 6 11.33 12.15 3.61
CA CYS A 6 12.19 10.99 3.38
C CYS A 6 11.47 9.90 2.57
N PHE A 7 10.21 9.59 2.93
CA PHE A 7 9.40 8.60 2.22
C PHE A 7 8.87 9.10 0.86
N ALA A 8 8.66 10.41 0.69
CA ALA A 8 8.12 10.97 -0.55
C ALA A 8 9.00 10.66 -1.77
N SER A 9 10.33 10.65 -1.59
CA SER A 9 11.29 10.43 -2.67
C SER A 9 11.06 9.13 -3.46
N VAL A 10 10.69 8.04 -2.79
CA VAL A 10 10.41 6.78 -3.48
C VAL A 10 9.12 6.88 -4.28
N PHE A 11 8.04 7.44 -3.73
CA PHE A 11 6.79 7.58 -4.47
C PHE A 11 6.95 8.49 -5.70
N GLU A 12 7.61 9.63 -5.53
CA GLU A 12 7.87 10.58 -6.63
C GLU A 12 8.63 9.93 -7.79
N LYS A 13 9.66 9.11 -7.47
CA LYS A 13 10.42 8.37 -8.47
C LYS A 13 9.53 7.42 -9.29
N TYR A 14 8.69 6.64 -8.64
CA TYR A 14 7.84 5.66 -9.33
C TYR A 14 6.65 6.29 -10.04
N PHE A 15 6.13 7.41 -9.53
CA PHE A 15 5.11 8.20 -10.22
C PHE A 15 5.69 8.77 -11.51
N LYS A 16 6.94 9.26 -11.47
CA LYS A 16 7.67 9.74 -12.65
C LYS A 16 7.95 8.61 -13.65
N PHE A 17 8.33 7.42 -13.19
CA PHE A 17 8.48 6.26 -14.09
C PHE A 17 7.20 5.94 -14.86
N GLN A 18 6.06 5.92 -14.17
CA GLN A 18 4.76 5.72 -14.82
C GLN A 18 4.41 6.85 -15.79
N GLU A 19 4.66 8.10 -15.41
CA GLU A 19 4.43 9.29 -16.25
C GLU A 19 5.29 9.30 -17.52
N GLU A 20 6.55 8.85 -17.44
CA GLU A 20 7.48 8.73 -18.56
C GLU A 20 7.28 7.44 -19.38
N GLY A 21 6.38 6.54 -18.97
CA GLY A 21 6.17 5.24 -19.62
C GLY A 21 7.37 4.30 -19.48
N LYS A 22 8.20 4.47 -18.45
CA LYS A 22 9.32 3.57 -18.14
C LYS A 22 8.81 2.32 -17.44
N GLU A 23 8.75 1.24 -18.20
CA GLU A 23 8.32 -0.09 -17.74
C GLU A 23 9.51 -0.99 -17.43
N GLY A 24 9.31 -2.00 -16.56
CA GLY A 24 10.33 -3.00 -16.24
C GLY A 24 11.44 -2.51 -15.30
N GLU A 25 11.32 -1.30 -14.77
CA GLU A 25 12.20 -0.79 -13.71
C GLU A 25 12.10 -1.66 -12.46
N LYS A 26 13.24 -1.95 -11.84
CA LYS A 26 13.29 -2.76 -10.62
C LYS A 26 12.45 -2.11 -9.53
N ARG A 27 11.47 -2.84 -8.98
CA ARG A 27 10.61 -2.40 -7.87
C ARG A 27 11.42 -1.95 -6.65
N ALA A 28 10.86 -1.03 -5.88
CA ALA A 28 11.45 -0.61 -4.61
C ALA A 28 10.97 -1.52 -3.50
N VAL A 29 11.87 -1.85 -2.58
CA VAL A 29 11.61 -2.61 -1.37
C VAL A 29 12.04 -1.74 -0.20
N ILE A 30 11.10 -1.42 0.69
CA ILE A 30 11.33 -0.54 1.84
C ILE A 30 10.91 -1.27 3.11
N HIS A 31 11.87 -1.69 3.91
CA HIS A 31 11.63 -2.21 5.26
C HIS A 31 11.39 -1.04 6.21
N TYR A 32 10.13 -0.59 6.30
CA TYR A 32 9.75 0.58 7.11
C TYR A 32 9.55 0.24 8.60
N ARG A 33 9.54 -1.06 8.93
CA ARG A 33 9.72 -1.65 10.27
C ARG A 33 10.53 -2.94 10.16
N ASP A 34 10.92 -3.51 11.29
CA ASP A 34 11.76 -4.72 11.34
C ASP A 34 11.10 -5.94 10.67
N ASP A 35 9.77 -6.05 10.76
CA ASP A 35 8.96 -7.17 10.29
C ASP A 35 7.93 -6.76 9.21
N GLU A 36 7.98 -5.51 8.73
CA GLU A 36 7.04 -4.98 7.75
C GLU A 36 7.76 -4.36 6.55
N THR A 37 7.22 -4.62 5.36
CA THR A 37 7.87 -4.21 4.10
C THR A 37 6.86 -3.55 3.17
N MET A 38 7.26 -2.48 2.51
CA MET A 38 6.50 -1.80 1.47
C MET A 38 7.18 -2.01 0.12
N TYR A 39 6.39 -2.37 -0.88
CA TYR A 39 6.84 -2.56 -2.26
C TYR A 39 6.21 -1.48 -3.13
N VAL A 40 7.00 -0.87 -4.02
CA VAL A 40 6.49 0.11 -4.98
C VAL A 40 6.95 -0.28 -6.37
N GLU A 41 6.01 -0.39 -7.30
CA GLU A 41 6.27 -0.78 -8.67
C GLU A 41 5.48 0.11 -9.64
N ALA A 42 6.13 0.52 -10.73
CA ALA A 42 5.52 1.29 -11.79
C ALA A 42 5.23 0.36 -12.98
N LYS A 43 3.99 0.41 -13.46
CA LYS A 43 3.53 -0.25 -14.68
C LYS A 43 3.08 0.82 -15.66
N LYS A 44 2.78 0.44 -16.90
CA LYS A 44 2.39 1.37 -17.97
C LYS A 44 1.26 2.34 -17.58
N ASP A 45 0.20 1.80 -16.99
CA ASP A 45 -1.06 2.50 -16.76
C ASP A 45 -1.34 2.80 -15.27
N ARG A 46 -0.44 2.39 -14.37
CA ARG A 46 -0.65 2.42 -12.92
C ARG A 46 0.66 2.32 -12.14
N VAL A 47 0.61 2.73 -10.88
CA VAL A 47 1.63 2.44 -9.87
C VAL A 47 0.99 1.55 -8.80
N THR A 48 1.63 0.44 -8.46
CA THR A 48 1.19 -0.42 -7.36
C THR A 48 2.04 -0.14 -6.12
N VAL A 49 1.36 0.01 -4.98
CA VAL A 49 2.00 0.12 -3.66
C VAL A 49 1.46 -1.02 -2.81
N VAL A 50 2.34 -1.94 -2.41
CA VAL A 50 1.98 -3.09 -1.58
C VAL A 50 2.54 -2.90 -0.19
N PHE A 51 1.69 -2.95 0.83
CA PHE A 51 2.08 -3.01 2.23
C PHE A 51 2.00 -4.46 2.71
N SER A 52 3.11 -5.00 3.18
CA SER A 52 3.18 -6.23 3.97
C SER A 52 3.20 -5.84 5.44
N THR A 53 2.07 -5.94 6.12
CA THR A 53 1.91 -5.56 7.53
C THR A 53 1.68 -6.79 8.42
N VAL A 54 2.13 -6.70 9.66
CA VAL A 54 1.99 -7.76 10.67
C VAL A 54 0.93 -7.34 11.68
N PHE A 55 -0.04 -8.22 11.92
CA PHE A 55 -1.03 -8.08 12.98
C PHE A 55 -0.55 -8.85 14.21
N LYS A 56 -0.43 -8.18 15.36
CA LYS A 56 0.19 -8.81 16.54
C LYS A 56 -0.74 -9.79 17.25
N ASP A 57 -2.03 -9.49 17.27
CA ASP A 57 -3.06 -10.29 17.93
C ASP A 57 -3.94 -10.97 16.87
N ASP A 58 -4.38 -12.20 17.14
CA ASP A 58 -5.27 -12.94 16.22
C ASP A 58 -6.60 -12.20 16.00
N ASP A 59 -7.09 -11.49 17.02
CA ASP A 59 -8.28 -10.63 16.92
C ASP A 59 -8.06 -9.45 15.97
N ASP A 60 -6.84 -8.87 15.93
CA ASP A 60 -6.51 -7.77 15.01
C ASP A 60 -6.52 -8.25 13.55
N VAL A 61 -6.18 -9.51 13.30
CA VAL A 61 -6.31 -10.12 11.97
C VAL A 61 -7.77 -10.15 11.53
N VAL A 62 -8.68 -10.55 12.44
CA VAL A 62 -10.12 -10.63 12.15
C VAL A 62 -10.70 -9.23 11.90
N ILE A 63 -10.42 -8.26 12.77
CA ILE A 63 -10.88 -6.88 12.62
C ILE A 63 -10.28 -6.26 11.36
N GLY A 64 -8.98 -6.46 11.12
CA GLY A 64 -8.28 -5.99 9.94
C GLY A 64 -8.92 -6.49 8.63
N LYS A 65 -9.34 -7.76 8.58
CA LYS A 65 -10.08 -8.31 7.43
C LYS A 65 -11.40 -7.57 7.16
N VAL A 66 -12.13 -7.19 8.21
CA VAL A 66 -13.37 -6.40 8.07
C VAL A 66 -13.07 -5.03 7.48
N PHE A 67 -12.08 -4.30 7.99
CA PHE A 67 -11.65 -3.04 7.40
C PHE A 67 -11.24 -3.19 5.93
N MET A 68 -10.47 -4.24 5.60
CA MET A 68 -10.01 -4.48 4.23
C MET A 68 -11.15 -4.81 3.27
N GLN A 69 -12.20 -5.47 3.75
CA GLN A 69 -13.42 -5.70 2.97
C GLN A 69 -14.07 -4.36 2.59
N GLU A 70 -14.21 -3.43 3.55
CA GLU A 70 -14.74 -2.09 3.28
C GLU A 70 -13.86 -1.28 2.31
N PHE A 71 -12.53 -1.35 2.47
CA PHE A 71 -11.61 -0.69 1.54
C PHE A 71 -11.72 -1.24 0.11
N LYS A 72 -11.91 -2.55 -0.04
CA LYS A 72 -12.14 -3.18 -1.35
C LYS A 72 -13.43 -2.66 -2.01
N GLU A 73 -14.44 -2.35 -1.21
CA GLU A 73 -15.72 -1.78 -1.65
C GLU A 73 -15.71 -0.24 -1.74
N GLY A 74 -14.62 0.43 -1.34
CA GLY A 74 -14.51 1.89 -1.29
C GLY A 74 -14.80 2.62 -2.61
N ARG A 75 -14.65 1.94 -3.75
CA ARG A 75 -15.02 2.48 -5.07
C ARG A 75 -16.54 2.64 -5.28
N ARG A 76 -17.38 2.07 -4.40
CA ARG A 76 -18.82 2.34 -4.34
C ARG A 76 -19.10 3.75 -3.83
N ALA A 77 -18.31 4.22 -2.85
CA ALA A 77 -18.44 5.57 -2.30
C ALA A 77 -17.75 6.62 -3.18
N SER A 78 -16.63 6.26 -3.82
CA SER A 78 -15.92 7.15 -4.75
C SER A 78 -15.39 6.37 -5.95
N HIS A 79 -16.07 6.51 -7.10
CA HIS A 79 -15.70 5.81 -8.33
C HIS A 79 -14.27 6.12 -8.82
N THR A 80 -13.75 7.29 -8.44
CA THR A 80 -12.42 7.79 -8.80
C THR A 80 -11.33 7.37 -7.83
N ALA A 81 -11.65 6.76 -6.68
CA ALA A 81 -10.67 6.33 -5.70
C ALA A 81 -9.73 5.22 -6.22
N PRO A 82 -8.52 5.07 -5.63
CA PRO A 82 -7.65 3.93 -5.86
C PRO A 82 -8.38 2.60 -5.68
N GLN A 83 -8.00 1.59 -6.47
CA GLN A 83 -8.43 0.22 -6.19
C GLN A 83 -7.56 -0.35 -5.06
N VAL A 84 -8.21 -1.04 -4.12
CA VAL A 84 -7.54 -1.73 -3.02
C VAL A 84 -7.78 -3.23 -3.15
N LEU A 85 -6.72 -4.02 -2.99
CA LEU A 85 -6.76 -5.47 -2.92
C LEU A 85 -6.16 -5.90 -1.57
N PHE A 86 -6.64 -7.03 -1.06
CA PHE A 86 -6.14 -7.62 0.16
C PHE A 86 -5.86 -9.10 -0.06
N SER A 87 -4.70 -9.55 0.37
CA SER A 87 -4.32 -10.97 0.46
C SER A 87 -3.91 -11.27 1.89
N HIS A 88 -4.38 -12.40 2.41
CA HIS A 88 -4.06 -12.86 3.75
C HIS A 88 -3.04 -13.99 3.65
N ARG A 89 -2.05 -13.97 4.53
CA ARG A 89 -0.95 -14.96 4.66
C ARG A 89 0.05 -14.98 3.53
N GLU A 90 -0.43 -15.01 2.29
CA GLU A 90 0.41 -15.13 1.10
C GLU A 90 0.57 -13.79 0.37
N PRO A 91 1.77 -13.51 -0.17
CA PRO A 91 1.98 -12.35 -1.03
C PRO A 91 1.16 -12.44 -2.32
N PRO A 92 0.79 -11.30 -2.92
CA PRO A 92 0.20 -11.29 -4.25
C PRO A 92 1.17 -11.87 -5.28
N LEU A 93 0.63 -12.35 -6.42
CA LEU A 93 1.43 -13.01 -7.47
C LEU A 93 2.63 -12.18 -7.93
N GLU A 94 2.50 -10.85 -7.94
CA GLU A 94 3.57 -9.93 -8.32
C GLU A 94 4.78 -9.93 -7.38
N LEU A 95 4.65 -10.46 -6.15
CA LEU A 95 5.71 -10.57 -5.16
C LEU A 95 6.17 -12.02 -4.90
N LYS A 96 5.70 -13.00 -5.68
CA LYS A 96 6.10 -14.42 -5.50
C LYS A 96 7.58 -14.69 -5.77
N ASP A 97 8.24 -13.80 -6.49
CA ASP A 97 9.65 -13.85 -6.86
C ASP A 97 10.58 -13.15 -5.86
N THR A 98 10.04 -12.65 -4.73
CA THR A 98 10.83 -11.96 -3.70
C THR A 98 10.90 -12.76 -2.41
N ASP A 99 11.66 -12.25 -1.45
CA ASP A 99 11.72 -12.68 -0.06
C ASP A 99 10.49 -12.24 0.75
N ALA A 100 9.32 -12.13 0.10
CA ALA A 100 8.09 -11.70 0.74
C ALA A 100 7.65 -12.72 1.81
N ALA A 101 7.53 -12.25 3.05
CA ALA A 101 7.24 -13.09 4.20
C ALA A 101 5.83 -13.73 4.15
N VAL A 102 5.75 -15.03 4.42
CA VAL A 102 4.48 -15.75 4.54
C VAL A 102 4.18 -16.02 6.01
N GLY A 103 2.93 -15.85 6.44
CA GLY A 103 2.57 -16.17 7.82
C GLY A 103 1.11 -15.87 8.16
N ASP A 104 0.57 -16.58 9.16
CA ASP A 104 -0.83 -16.45 9.57
C ASP A 104 -1.19 -15.02 10.05
N ASN A 105 -0.19 -14.28 10.54
CA ASN A 105 -0.36 -12.93 11.08
C ASN A 105 0.04 -11.83 10.09
N ILE A 106 0.28 -12.19 8.83
CA ILE A 106 0.69 -11.27 7.77
C ILE A 106 -0.50 -10.96 6.86
N GLY A 107 -0.65 -9.66 6.54
CA GLY A 107 -1.56 -9.19 5.53
C GLY A 107 -0.86 -8.34 4.48
N TYR A 108 -1.23 -8.57 3.23
CA TYR A 108 -0.78 -7.80 2.08
C TYR A 108 -1.91 -6.90 1.60
N ILE A 109 -1.70 -5.59 1.65
CA ILE A 109 -2.62 -4.58 1.15
C ILE A 109 -2.02 -3.95 -0.08
N THR A 110 -2.67 -4.09 -1.23
CA THR A 110 -2.20 -3.51 -2.50
C THR A 110 -3.09 -2.34 -2.90
N PHE A 111 -2.48 -1.16 -3.03
CA PHE A 111 -3.09 0.01 -3.63
C PHE A 111 -2.69 0.11 -5.09
N VAL A 112 -3.69 0.25 -5.96
CA VAL A 112 -3.51 0.53 -7.38
C VAL A 112 -3.81 2.00 -7.63
N LEU A 113 -2.74 2.76 -7.88
CA LEU A 113 -2.79 4.18 -8.18
C LEU A 113 -2.77 4.39 -9.69
N PHE A 114 -3.66 5.23 -10.22
CA PHE A 114 -3.79 5.54 -11.65
C PHE A 114 -3.23 6.95 -11.92
N PRO A 115 -3.07 7.39 -13.19
CA PRO A 115 -2.59 8.74 -13.51
C PRO A 115 -3.32 9.88 -12.79
N ARG A 116 -4.62 9.71 -12.51
CA ARG A 116 -5.41 10.67 -11.72
C ARG A 116 -4.93 10.84 -10.26
N HIS A 117 -4.20 9.88 -9.72
CA HIS A 117 -3.61 9.89 -8.37
C HIS A 117 -2.12 10.27 -8.38
N THR A 118 -1.39 9.94 -9.46
CA THR A 118 0.09 10.09 -9.52
C THR A 118 0.55 11.37 -10.23
N ASN A 119 -0.35 12.08 -10.92
CA ASN A 119 -0.03 13.33 -11.62
C ASN A 119 0.49 14.42 -10.66
N ALA A 120 1.15 15.44 -11.23
CA ALA A 120 1.76 16.53 -10.47
C ALA A 120 0.80 17.28 -9.53
N ALA A 121 -0.47 17.43 -9.91
CA ALA A 121 -1.46 18.13 -9.09
C ALA A 121 -1.94 17.31 -7.89
N ALA A 122 -1.98 15.97 -8.02
CA ALA A 122 -2.50 15.07 -6.99
C ALA A 122 -1.41 14.42 -6.12
N ARG A 123 -0.17 14.30 -6.64
CA ARG A 123 0.87 13.45 -6.04
C ARG A 123 1.17 13.76 -4.59
N ASP A 124 1.22 15.03 -4.21
CA ASP A 124 1.56 15.41 -2.83
C ASP A 124 0.51 14.91 -1.84
N ASN A 125 -0.77 15.07 -2.19
CA ASN A 125 -1.87 14.58 -1.38
C ASN A 125 -1.91 13.05 -1.33
N THR A 126 -1.71 12.40 -2.48
CA THR A 126 -1.63 10.94 -2.55
C THR A 126 -0.48 10.40 -1.68
N ILE A 127 0.69 11.03 -1.70
CA ILE A 127 1.83 10.68 -0.84
C ILE A 127 1.44 10.87 0.63
N ASN A 128 0.81 11.99 0.99
CA ASN A 128 0.39 12.26 2.37
C ASN A 128 -0.54 11.19 2.94
N LEU A 129 -1.45 10.67 2.13
CA LEU A 129 -2.39 9.61 2.52
C LEU A 129 -1.71 8.24 2.54
N ILE A 130 -1.00 7.87 1.47
CA ILE A 130 -0.49 6.50 1.34
C ILE A 130 0.62 6.19 2.34
N HIS A 131 1.51 7.15 2.65
CA HIS A 131 2.61 6.90 3.59
C HIS A 131 2.15 6.74 5.05
N THR A 132 0.94 7.19 5.38
CA THR A 132 0.34 7.05 6.72
C THR A 132 -0.63 5.88 6.83
N PHE A 133 -0.95 5.21 5.71
CA PHE A 133 -1.98 4.17 5.65
C PHE A 133 -1.81 3.06 6.71
N ARG A 134 -0.59 2.54 6.86
CA ARG A 134 -0.33 1.48 7.84
C ARG A 134 -0.66 1.93 9.27
N ASP A 135 -0.22 3.12 9.66
CA ASP A 135 -0.48 3.65 11.00
C ASP A 135 -1.96 3.98 11.17
N TYR A 136 -2.64 4.47 10.12
CA TYR A 136 -4.08 4.67 10.07
C TYR A 136 -4.86 3.37 10.33
N LEU A 137 -4.52 2.29 9.61
CA LEU A 137 -5.18 0.99 9.76
C LEU A 137 -5.05 0.46 11.19
N HIS A 138 -3.83 0.39 11.70
CA HIS A 138 -3.57 -0.12 13.05
C HIS A 138 -4.18 0.75 14.15
N TYR A 139 -4.24 2.07 13.96
CA TYR A 139 -4.94 2.97 14.86
C TYR A 139 -6.45 2.66 14.91
N HIS A 140 -7.09 2.53 13.75
CA HIS A 140 -8.52 2.26 13.69
C HIS A 140 -8.90 0.87 14.22
N ILE A 141 -8.07 -0.15 13.98
CA ILE A 141 -8.25 -1.48 14.60
C ILE A 141 -8.26 -1.36 16.12
N LYS A 142 -7.30 -0.64 16.71
CA LYS A 142 -7.24 -0.43 18.16
C LYS A 142 -8.47 0.30 18.67
N CYS A 143 -8.92 1.36 17.99
CA CYS A 143 -10.13 2.10 18.38
C CYS A 143 -11.39 1.24 18.31
N SER A 144 -11.47 0.26 17.40
CA SER A 144 -12.62 -0.65 17.31
C SER A 144 -12.68 -1.70 18.44
N LYS A 145 -11.59 -1.89 19.19
CA LYS A 145 -11.55 -2.78 20.36
C LYS A 145 -11.94 -2.08 21.67
N VAL A 146 -12.03 -0.74 21.67
CA VAL A 146 -12.31 0.10 22.85
C VAL A 146 -13.81 0.31 23.05
#